data_AF-A0A947IKT9-F1
#
_entry.id   AF-A0A947IKT9-F1
#
_cell.length_a   1.000
_cell.length_b   1.000
_cell.length_c   1.000
_cell.angle_alpha   90.00
_cell.angle_beta   90.00
_cell.angle_gamma   90.00
#
_symmetry.space_group_name_H-M   'P 1'
#
loop_
_entity.id
_entity.type
_entity.pdbx_description
1 polymer ?
#
loop_
_entity_poly.entity_id
_entity_poly.type
_entity_poly.pdbx_seq_one_letter_code
_entity_poly.pdbx_strand_id
1 'polypeptide(L)'
;MEMKSWYCCSLGDAMLADAVLDEMKTRALTAYAEAPNLNDWAVYYRHESEGRLHCELVVYFSPRAAHLAELLSASICVKPGRQGLSLLVGDVSSWARLFPGS
;
A
#
# COMPACT_ATOMS: atom_id res chain seq x y z
N MET A 1 -22.99 -5.65 1.52
CA MET A 1 -22.17 -5.11 2.61
C MET A 1 -20.74 -5.09 2.07
N GLU A 2 -20.29 -3.93 1.63
CA GLU A 2 -19.02 -3.79 0.90
C GLU A 2 -17.88 -4.01 1.90
N MET A 3 -17.36 -5.24 1.97
CA MET A 3 -16.09 -5.51 2.63
C MET A 3 -15.06 -4.73 1.84
N LYS A 4 -14.69 -3.56 2.37
CA LYS A 4 -13.67 -2.68 1.82
C LYS A 4 -12.33 -3.43 1.86
N SER A 5 -12.12 -4.28 0.87
CA SER A 5 -10.97 -5.16 0.75
C SER A 5 -9.72 -4.32 0.61
N TRP A 6 -8.68 -4.72 1.32
CA TRP A 6 -7.33 -4.21 1.07
C TRP A 6 -6.76 -4.94 -0.13
N TYR A 7 -5.76 -4.33 -0.75
CA TYR A 7 -5.04 -4.94 -1.85
C TYR A 7 -3.56 -4.93 -1.53
N CYS A 8 -2.84 -5.97 -1.95
CA CYS A 8 -1.40 -6.01 -1.87
C CYS A 8 -0.76 -6.38 -3.20
N CYS A 9 0.43 -5.83 -3.42
CA CYS A 9 1.28 -6.13 -4.55
C CYS A 9 2.70 -6.38 -4.02
N SER A 10 3.20 -7.60 -4.20
CA SER A 10 4.59 -7.92 -3.87
C SER A 10 5.48 -7.48 -5.04
N LEU A 11 6.42 -6.58 -4.76
CA LEU A 11 7.40 -6.08 -5.73
C LEU A 11 8.61 -7.00 -5.89
N GLY A 12 8.70 -8.08 -5.10
CA GLY A 12 9.78 -9.06 -5.15
C GLY A 12 11.04 -8.58 -4.42
N ASP A 13 12.21 -9.00 -4.93
CA ASP A 13 13.53 -8.74 -4.32
C ASP A 13 13.80 -7.26 -4.08
N ALA A 14 14.09 -6.91 -2.81
CA ALA A 14 14.37 -5.55 -2.37
C ALA A 14 15.42 -4.79 -3.21
N MET A 15 16.42 -5.47 -3.78
CA MET A 15 17.47 -4.82 -4.60
C MET A 15 16.96 -4.19 -5.91
N LEU A 16 15.89 -4.74 -6.50
CA LEU A 16 15.22 -4.16 -7.67
C LEU A 16 13.96 -3.39 -7.28
N ALA A 17 13.44 -3.67 -6.09
CA ALA A 17 12.18 -3.12 -5.62
C ALA A 17 12.27 -1.63 -5.28
N ASP A 18 13.43 -1.04 -4.96
CA ASP A 18 13.54 0.40 -4.71
C ASP A 18 13.18 1.26 -5.94
N ALA A 19 13.69 0.89 -7.12
CA ALA A 19 13.36 1.58 -8.37
C ALA A 19 11.88 1.41 -8.73
N VAL A 20 11.35 0.20 -8.53
CA VAL A 20 9.93 -0.11 -8.78
C VAL A 20 9.03 0.60 -7.76
N LEU A 21 9.48 0.75 -6.51
CA LEU A 21 8.77 1.48 -5.46
C LEU A 21 8.71 2.96 -5.78
N ASP A 22 9.79 3.56 -6.27
CA ASP A 22 9.80 4.97 -6.67
C ASP A 22 8.87 5.23 -7.87
N GLU A 23 8.84 4.31 -8.84
CA GLU A 23 7.86 4.35 -9.93
C GLU A 23 6.42 4.20 -9.41
N MET A 24 6.18 3.22 -8.52
CA MET A 24 4.88 3.04 -7.87
C MET A 24 4.47 4.29 -7.09
N LYS A 25 5.40 4.92 -6.38
CA LYS A 25 5.17 6.16 -5.63
C LYS A 25 4.77 7.28 -6.57
N THR A 26 5.45 7.42 -7.71
CA THR A 26 5.09 8.42 -8.72
C THR A 26 3.67 8.20 -9.26
N ARG A 27 3.33 6.96 -9.64
CA ARG A 27 1.98 6.60 -10.08
C ARG A 27 0.93 6.84 -8.98
N ALA A 28 1.27 6.49 -7.74
CA ALA A 28 0.41 6.69 -6.58
C ALA A 28 0.19 8.17 -6.26
N LEU A 29 1.21 9.03 -6.40
CA LEU A 29 1.09 10.48 -6.22
C LEU A 29 0.14 11.09 -7.27
N THR A 30 0.25 10.68 -8.53
CA THR A 30 -0.69 11.09 -9.58
C THR A 30 -2.11 10.67 -9.22
N ALA A 31 -2.32 9.39 -8.88
CA ALA A 31 -3.64 8.88 -8.50
C ALA A 31 -4.20 9.55 -7.24
N TYR A 32 -3.33 9.92 -6.29
CA TYR A 32 -3.71 10.67 -5.09
C TYR A 32 -4.16 12.08 -5.44
N ALA A 33 -3.48 12.78 -6.34
CA ALA A 33 -3.85 14.13 -6.77
C ALA A 33 -5.19 14.16 -7.53
N GLU A 34 -5.51 13.10 -8.27
CA GLU A 34 -6.75 12.97 -9.04
C GLU A 34 -7.90 12.37 -8.22
N ALA A 35 -7.63 11.84 -7.03
CA ALA A 35 -8.64 11.19 -6.22
C ALA A 35 -9.66 12.20 -5.69
N PRO A 36 -10.98 11.97 -5.91
CA PRO A 36 -12.03 12.89 -5.47
C PRO A 36 -12.18 12.95 -3.94
N ASN A 37 -11.65 11.98 -3.22
CA ASN A 37 -11.66 11.94 -1.76
C ASN A 37 -10.40 11.26 -1.23
N LEU A 38 -9.61 12.02 -0.47
CA LEU A 38 -8.35 11.58 0.13
C LEU A 38 -8.54 10.96 1.52
N ASN A 39 -9.74 11.05 2.09
CA ASN A 39 -10.03 10.40 3.37
C ASN A 39 -9.91 8.89 3.21
N ASP A 40 -9.13 8.27 4.10
CA ASP A 40 -8.84 6.84 4.08
C ASP A 40 -8.10 6.36 2.82
N TRP A 41 -7.62 7.29 1.98
CA TRP A 41 -6.76 6.99 0.84
C TRP A 41 -5.32 6.99 1.32
N ALA A 42 -4.72 5.82 1.30
CA ALA A 42 -3.31 5.63 1.55
C ALA A 42 -2.77 4.40 0.83
N VAL A 43 -1.49 4.49 0.49
CA VAL A 43 -0.65 3.40 0.02
C VAL A 43 0.47 3.25 1.03
N TYR A 44 0.63 2.05 1.55
CA TYR A 44 1.66 1.69 2.49
C TYR A 44 2.60 0.67 1.87
N TYR A 45 3.76 0.47 2.49
CA TYR A 45 4.68 -0.59 2.12
C TYR A 45 5.29 -1.21 3.37
N ARG A 46 5.76 -2.44 3.24
CA ARG A 46 6.51 -3.14 4.29
C ARG A 46 7.51 -4.08 3.65
N HIS A 47 8.68 -4.15 4.29
CA HIS A 47 9.68 -5.15 3.99
C HIS A 47 9.33 -6.40 4.79
N GLU A 48 8.94 -7.46 4.10
CA GLU A 48 8.71 -8.76 4.69
C GLU A 48 9.99 -9.58 4.55
N SER A 49 10.43 -10.12 5.67
CA SER A 49 11.59 -11.01 5.76
C SER A 49 11.12 -12.30 6.44
N GLU A 50 10.10 -12.96 5.87
CA GLU A 50 9.56 -14.21 6.42
C GLU A 50 10.54 -15.38 6.24
N GLY A 51 11.64 -15.36 7.00
CA GLY A 51 12.55 -16.49 7.21
C GLY A 51 13.37 -16.95 5.99
N ARG A 52 13.31 -16.24 4.86
CA ARG A 52 14.15 -16.51 3.67
C ARG A 52 15.28 -15.50 3.56
N LEU A 53 16.29 -15.82 2.74
CA LEU A 53 17.45 -14.97 2.47
C LEU A 53 17.11 -13.64 1.77
N HIS A 54 15.86 -13.46 1.33
CA HIS A 54 15.42 -12.35 0.50
C HIS A 54 14.37 -11.54 1.25
N CYS A 55 14.62 -10.23 1.39
CA CYS A 55 13.59 -9.29 1.81
C CYS A 55 12.68 -8.99 0.62
N GLU A 56 11.39 -9.24 0.79
CA GLU A 56 10.39 -8.89 -0.20
C GLU A 56 9.75 -7.56 0.18
N LEU A 57 9.57 -6.68 -0.80
CA LEU A 57 8.86 -5.44 -0.59
C LEU A 57 7.39 -5.62 -0.99
N VAL A 58 6.49 -5.47 -0.03
CA VAL A 58 5.05 -5.59 -0.25
C VAL A 58 4.41 -4.22 -0.11
N VAL A 59 3.68 -3.80 -1.14
CA VAL A 59 2.90 -2.56 -1.15
C VAL A 59 1.44 -2.90 -0.86
N TYR A 60 0.82 -2.14 0.04
CA TYR A 60 -0.56 -2.30 0.47
C TYR A 60 -1.38 -1.06 0.10
N PHE A 61 -2.52 -1.28 -0.52
CA PHE A 61 -3.45 -0.25 -0.92
C PHE A 61 -4.66 -0.29 0.00
N SER A 62 -4.96 0.87 0.57
CA SER A 62 -6.23 1.08 1.27
C SER A 62 -7.40 0.81 0.31
N PRO A 63 -8.60 0.50 0.84
CA PRO A 63 -9.77 0.26 0.00
C PRO A 63 -10.17 1.47 -0.86
N ARG A 64 -9.79 2.69 -0.46
CA ARG A 64 -10.01 3.90 -1.28
C ARG A 64 -9.01 4.04 -2.41
N ALA A 65 -7.86 3.37 -2.32
CA ALA A 65 -6.88 3.23 -3.39
C ALA A 65 -7.12 1.97 -4.27
N ALA A 66 -8.29 1.34 -4.19
CA ALA A 66 -8.62 0.13 -4.95
C ALA A 66 -8.42 0.31 -6.47
N HIS A 67 -8.79 1.47 -7.02
CA HIS A 67 -8.61 1.73 -8.45
C HIS A 67 -7.14 1.67 -8.88
N LEU A 68 -6.23 2.24 -8.07
CA LEU A 68 -4.79 2.17 -8.32
C LEU A 68 -4.29 0.72 -8.18
N ALA A 69 -4.79 -0.02 -7.19
CA ALA A 69 -4.48 -1.43 -7.01
C ALA A 69 -4.89 -2.28 -8.23
N GLU A 70 -6.09 -2.05 -8.78
CA GLU A 70 -6.58 -2.72 -9.98
C GLU A 70 -5.72 -2.40 -11.21
N LEU A 71 -5.35 -1.14 -11.41
CA LEU A 71 -4.44 -0.73 -12.49
C LEU A 71 -3.08 -1.41 -12.40
N LEU A 72 -2.62 -1.71 -11.20
CA LEU A 72 -1.36 -2.40 -10.92
C LEU A 72 -1.52 -3.92 -10.82
N SER A 73 -2.71 -4.46 -11.13
CA SER A 73 -3.04 -5.89 -11.01
C SER A 73 -2.71 -6.47 -9.63
N ALA A 74 -2.88 -5.66 -8.58
CA ALA A 74 -2.69 -6.08 -7.20
C ALA A 74 -3.76 -7.09 -6.78
N SER A 75 -3.39 -7.98 -5.85
CA SER A 75 -4.29 -9.01 -5.35
C SER A 75 -5.08 -8.50 -4.14
N ILE A 76 -6.33 -8.96 -3.99
CA ILE A 76 -7.10 -8.72 -2.76
C ILE A 76 -6.40 -9.41 -1.59
N CYS A 77 -6.26 -8.71 -0.48
CA CYS A 77 -5.61 -9.21 0.72
C CYS A 77 -6.32 -8.80 2.00
N VAL A 78 -5.91 -9.41 3.10
CA VAL A 78 -6.29 -8.96 4.44
C VAL A 78 -5.65 -7.60 4.74
N LYS A 79 -6.32 -6.80 5.58
CA LYS A 79 -5.75 -5.55 6.08
C LYS A 79 -4.40 -5.83 6.76
N PRO A 80 -3.32 -5.11 6.40
CA PRO A 80 -2.03 -5.32 7.02
C PRO A 80 -2.05 -4.92 8.50
N GLY A 81 -1.08 -5.41 9.28
CA GLY A 81 -0.82 -4.89 10.63
C GLY A 81 -0.06 -3.57 10.56
N ARG A 82 -0.18 -2.72 11.60
CA ARG A 82 0.58 -1.45 11.70
C ARG A 82 2.08 -1.66 11.90
N GLN A 83 2.48 -2.79 12.48
CA GLN A 83 3.88 -3.08 12.77
C GLN A 83 4.69 -3.26 11.46
N GLY A 84 5.81 -2.55 11.37
CA GLY A 84 6.70 -2.58 10.20
C GLY A 84 6.13 -1.90 8.94
N LEU A 85 4.95 -1.30 9.04
CA LEU A 85 4.25 -0.67 7.91
C LEU A 85 4.67 0.81 7.79
N SER A 86 5.06 1.23 6.59
CA SER A 86 5.47 2.60 6.28
C SER A 86 4.51 3.23 5.29
N LEU A 87 4.24 4.53 5.41
CA LEU A 87 3.38 5.26 4.49
C LEU A 87 4.17 5.65 3.23
N LEU A 88 3.73 5.17 2.06
CA LEU A 88 4.31 5.54 0.77
C LEU A 88 3.72 6.85 0.25
N VAL A 89 2.38 6.89 0.15
CA VAL A 89 1.59 8.05 -0.32
C VAL A 89 0.27 8.08 0.44
N GLY A 90 -0.15 9.26 0.89
CA GLY A 90 -1.43 9.48 1.56
C GLY A 90 -1.31 10.50 2.67
N ASP A 91 -2.44 10.82 3.29
CA ASP A 91 -2.47 11.75 4.42
C ASP A 91 -2.02 11.06 5.71
N VAL A 92 -1.31 11.76 6.60
CA VAL A 92 -0.87 11.18 7.90
C VAL A 92 -2.08 10.78 8.77
N SER A 93 -3.21 11.46 8.65
CA SER A 93 -4.45 11.10 9.37
C SER A 93 -5.01 9.75 8.91
N SER A 94 -4.60 9.24 7.75
CA SER A 94 -4.95 7.88 7.30
C SER A 94 -4.59 6.83 8.34
N TRP A 95 -3.48 7.01 9.09
CA TRP A 95 -3.11 6.10 10.18
C TRP A 95 -4.20 6.01 11.25
N ALA A 96 -4.72 7.14 11.71
CA ALA A 96 -5.74 7.17 12.74
C ALA A 96 -7.08 6.62 12.24
N ARG A 97 -7.40 6.83 10.96
CA ARG A 97 -8.67 6.40 10.36
C ARG A 97 -8.67 4.94 9.93
N LEU A 98 -7.59 4.48 9.30
CA LEU A 98 -7.43 3.12 8.81
C LEU A 98 -6.95 2.17 9.90
N PHE A 99 -6.19 2.64 10.90
CA PHE A 99 -5.70 1.86 12.04
C PHE A 99 -6.10 2.45 13.40
N PRO A 100 -7.40 2.61 13.69
CA PRO A 100 -7.85 3.06 15.00
C PRO A 100 -7.57 1.99 16.05
N GLY A 101 -6.96 2.37 17.18
CA GLY A 101 -6.78 1.49 18.34
C GLY A 101 -5.55 0.56 18.30
N SER A 102 -4.51 0.91 17.53
CA SER A 102 -3.17 0.30 17.67
C SER A 102 -2.44 0.78 18.90
#